data_AF-A0A835GVJ7-F1
#
_entry.id   AF-A0A835GVJ7-F1
#
_cell.length_a   1.000
_cell.length_b   1.000
_cell.length_c   1.000
_cell.angle_alpha   90.00
_cell.angle_beta   90.00
_cell.angle_gamma   90.00
#
_symmetry.space_group_name_H-M   'P 1'
#
loop_
_entity.id
_entity.type
_entity.pdbx_description
1 polymer ?
#
loop_
_entity_poly.entity_id
_entity_poly.type
_entity_poly.pdbx_seq_one_letter_code
_entity_poly.pdbx_strand_id
1 'polypeptide(L)'
;MQKSFITMILLMYLTIQSNATETSTYTTKYDGINLDEILSNDRLLTGYVNCLMDLGPCTADGKELKKNLPDAIENDCKKCTERQREGADRVCHYLIDNKPEDWTKLEEK
;
A
#
# COMPACT_ATOMS: atom_id res chain seq x y z
N MET A 1 -46.72 -8.81 30.43
CA MET A 1 -45.54 -7.96 30.67
C MET A 1 -44.22 -8.72 30.45
N GLN A 2 -43.94 -9.81 31.16
CA GLN A 2 -42.68 -10.58 31.04
C GLN A 2 -42.39 -11.14 29.62
N LYS A 3 -43.42 -11.54 28.87
CA LYS A 3 -43.29 -11.98 27.47
C LYS A 3 -42.84 -10.85 26.52
N SER A 4 -43.29 -9.61 26.75
CA SER A 4 -42.89 -8.43 25.97
C SER A 4 -41.42 -8.05 26.22
N PHE A 5 -40.93 -8.23 27.45
CA PHE A 5 -39.53 -7.99 27.79
C PHE A 5 -38.60 -9.01 27.10
N ILE A 6 -39.00 -10.29 27.05
CA ILE A 6 -38.23 -11.33 26.36
C ILE A 6 -38.15 -11.07 24.86
N THR A 7 -39.26 -10.66 24.22
CA THR A 7 -39.24 -10.29 22.79
C THR A 7 -38.41 -9.05 22.50
N MET A 8 -38.36 -8.07 23.43
CA MET A 8 -37.56 -6.86 23.25
C MET A 8 -36.05 -7.15 23.33
N ILE A 9 -35.64 -8.05 24.23
CA ILE A 9 -34.24 -8.51 24.36
C ILE A 9 -33.80 -9.33 23.14
N LEU A 10 -34.68 -10.18 22.59
CA LEU A 10 -34.42 -10.95 21.36
C LEU A 10 -34.22 -10.05 20.13
N LEU A 11 -34.98 -8.95 20.03
CA LEU A 11 -34.83 -7.97 18.94
C LEU A 11 -33.53 -7.15 19.05
N MET A 12 -33.05 -6.91 20.27
CA MET A 12 -31.81 -6.18 20.54
C MET A 12 -30.55 -7.03 20.26
N TYR A 13 -30.65 -8.35 20.34
CA TYR A 13 -29.57 -9.28 20.01
C TYR A 13 -29.35 -9.46 18.49
N LEU A 14 -30.37 -9.17 17.68
CA LEU A 14 -30.34 -9.32 16.22
C LEU A 14 -29.67 -8.13 15.49
N THR A 15 -29.34 -7.04 16.19
CA THR A 15 -28.75 -5.83 15.57
C THR A 15 -27.22 -5.76 15.66
N ILE A 16 -26.55 -6.77 16.23
CA ILE A 16 -25.09 -6.90 16.13
C ILE A 16 -24.74 -7.48 14.75
N GLN A 17 -25.06 -6.73 13.70
CA GLN A 17 -24.50 -6.96 12.38
C GLN A 17 -23.09 -6.40 12.41
N SER A 18 -22.11 -7.28 12.59
CA SER A 18 -20.71 -6.97 12.35
C SER A 18 -20.55 -6.54 10.89
N ASN A 19 -20.42 -5.24 10.64
CA ASN A 19 -19.92 -4.73 9.37
C ASN A 19 -18.45 -5.16 9.28
N ALA A 20 -18.20 -6.39 8.81
CA ALA A 20 -16.91 -6.76 8.28
C ALA A 20 -16.75 -5.95 7.00
N THR A 21 -16.17 -4.75 7.12
CA THR A 21 -15.72 -3.99 5.96
C THR A 21 -14.66 -4.87 5.31
N GLU A 22 -14.98 -5.53 4.20
CA GLU A 22 -13.98 -6.13 3.33
C GLU A 22 -13.09 -4.99 2.84
N THR A 23 -12.00 -4.69 3.57
CA THR A 23 -10.99 -3.74 3.14
C THR A 23 -10.30 -4.35 1.94
N SER A 24 -10.69 -3.93 0.75
CA SER A 24 -10.02 -4.34 -0.49
C SER A 24 -8.58 -3.83 -0.46
N THR A 25 -7.63 -4.75 -0.39
CA THR A 25 -6.21 -4.42 -0.48
C THR A 25 -5.81 -4.12 -1.92
N TYR A 26 -4.64 -3.51 -2.12
CA TYR A 26 -3.99 -3.55 -3.43
C TYR A 26 -3.68 -5.00 -3.83
N THR A 27 -3.44 -5.21 -5.12
CA THR A 27 -3.08 -6.53 -5.62
C THR A 27 -1.79 -7.04 -4.97
N THR A 28 -1.76 -8.32 -4.61
CA THR A 28 -0.59 -9.00 -4.05
C THR A 28 0.28 -9.67 -5.12
N LYS A 29 -0.08 -9.51 -6.40
CA LYS A 29 0.61 -10.15 -7.54
C LYS A 29 2.12 -9.89 -7.54
N TYR A 30 2.55 -8.72 -7.06
CA TYR A 30 3.94 -8.28 -7.06
C TYR A 30 4.57 -8.25 -5.67
N ASP A 31 3.91 -8.78 -4.63
CA ASP A 31 4.51 -8.81 -3.30
C ASP A 31 5.80 -9.67 -3.29
N GLY A 32 5.92 -10.64 -4.21
CA GLY A 32 7.10 -11.49 -4.35
C GLY A 32 8.33 -10.86 -5.01
N ILE A 33 8.32 -9.56 -5.37
CA ILE A 33 9.50 -8.92 -6.00
C ILE A 33 10.72 -8.94 -5.06
N ASN A 34 11.91 -9.04 -5.65
CA ASN A 34 13.17 -9.01 -4.91
C ASN A 34 13.65 -7.57 -4.73
N LEU A 35 13.30 -6.95 -3.60
CA LEU A 35 13.74 -5.59 -3.27
C LEU A 35 15.27 -5.49 -3.15
N ASP A 36 15.97 -6.53 -2.70
CA ASP A 36 17.44 -6.50 -2.55
C ASP A 36 18.12 -6.31 -3.90
N GLU A 37 17.64 -7.03 -4.91
CA GLU A 37 18.16 -6.95 -6.28
C GLU A 37 17.90 -5.57 -6.88
N ILE A 38 16.70 -5.02 -6.69
CA ILE A 38 16.34 -3.69 -7.21
C ILE A 38 17.19 -2.62 -6.53
N LEU A 39 17.29 -2.62 -5.20
CA LEU A 39 17.99 -1.58 -4.44
C LEU A 39 19.51 -1.62 -4.64
N SER A 40 20.09 -2.80 -4.78
CA SER A 40 21.54 -2.97 -5.01
C SER A 40 21.97 -2.77 -6.47
N ASN A 41 21.03 -2.65 -7.40
CA ASN A 41 21.30 -2.47 -8.82
C ASN A 41 20.86 -1.08 -9.30
N ASP A 42 21.84 -0.18 -9.45
CA ASP A 42 21.60 1.20 -9.87
C ASP A 42 20.79 1.33 -11.16
N ARG A 43 20.98 0.42 -12.13
CA ARG A 43 20.22 0.43 -13.38
C ARG A 43 18.74 0.10 -13.16
N LEU A 44 18.45 -0.88 -12.30
CA LEU A 44 17.07 -1.25 -11.97
C LEU A 44 16.41 -0.13 -11.17
N LEU A 45 17.05 0.33 -10.09
CA LEU A 45 16.52 1.40 -9.26
C LEU A 45 16.24 2.68 -10.05
N THR A 46 17.18 3.11 -10.89
CA THR A 46 16.99 4.27 -11.79
C THR A 46 15.80 4.06 -12.73
N GLY A 47 15.56 2.82 -13.18
CA GLY A 47 14.39 2.48 -13.98
C GLY A 47 13.07 2.72 -13.23
N TYR A 48 12.98 2.30 -11.96
CA TYR A 48 11.79 2.56 -11.13
C TYR A 48 11.62 4.06 -10.84
N VAL A 49 12.68 4.77 -10.47
CA VAL A 49 12.62 6.22 -10.23
C VAL A 49 12.15 6.96 -11.48
N ASN A 50 12.73 6.66 -12.65
CA ASN A 50 12.31 7.28 -13.91
C ASN A 50 10.86 6.95 -14.28
N CYS A 51 10.42 5.72 -14.05
CA CYS A 51 9.02 5.33 -14.22
C CYS A 51 8.11 6.19 -13.35
N LEU A 52 8.40 6.32 -12.04
CA LEU A 52 7.62 7.15 -11.12
C LEU A 52 7.63 8.62 -11.54
N MET A 53 8.77 9.13 -12.02
CA MET A 53 8.93 10.52 -12.46
C MET A 53 8.35 10.86 -13.85
N ASP A 54 7.81 9.90 -14.60
CA ASP A 54 7.40 10.08 -16.02
C ASP A 54 8.56 10.33 -16.99
N LEU A 55 9.77 9.88 -16.64
CA LEU A 55 10.99 10.06 -17.43
C LEU A 55 11.40 8.79 -18.19
N GLY A 56 10.67 7.69 -18.04
CA GLY A 56 10.97 6.42 -18.70
C GLY A 56 9.82 5.42 -18.65
N PRO A 57 9.98 4.28 -19.33
CA PRO A 57 8.97 3.22 -19.31
C PRO A 57 8.88 2.57 -17.94
N CYS A 58 7.69 2.08 -17.61
CA CYS A 58 7.45 1.29 -16.40
C CYS A 58 7.44 -0.20 -16.74
N THR A 59 8.03 -1.01 -15.85
CA THR A 59 7.73 -2.44 -15.76
C THR A 59 6.27 -2.65 -15.30
N ALA A 60 5.76 -3.87 -15.39
CA ALA A 60 4.37 -4.16 -15.01
C ALA A 60 4.08 -3.89 -13.52
N ASP A 61 5.04 -4.18 -12.65
CA ASP A 61 4.99 -3.91 -11.22
C ASP A 61 5.24 -2.44 -10.89
N GLY A 62 6.19 -1.78 -11.58
CA GLY A 62 6.40 -0.33 -11.43
C GLY A 62 5.17 0.49 -11.85
N LYS A 63 4.44 0.03 -12.87
CA LYS A 63 3.18 0.65 -13.30
C LYS A 63 2.07 0.49 -12.25
N GLU A 64 2.00 -0.68 -11.61
CA GLU A 64 1.03 -0.93 -10.54
C GLU A 64 1.35 -0.08 -9.31
N LEU A 65 2.63 -0.01 -8.92
CA LEU A 65 3.10 0.89 -7.86
C LEU A 65 2.72 2.34 -8.18
N LYS A 66 3.11 2.84 -9.36
CA LYS A 66 2.83 4.22 -9.79
C LYS A 66 1.35 4.57 -9.73
N LYS A 67 0.49 3.63 -10.15
CA LYS A 67 -0.96 3.82 -10.15
C LYS A 67 -1.54 3.93 -8.74
N ASN A 68 -1.04 3.13 -7.79
CA ASN A 68 -1.59 3.03 -6.44
C ASN A 68 -0.92 4.00 -5.45
N LEU A 69 0.27 4.50 -5.75
CA LEU A 69 1.08 5.33 -4.84
C LEU A 69 0.34 6.59 -4.35
N PRO A 70 -0.39 7.37 -5.19
CA PRO A 70 -1.13 8.54 -4.70
C PRO A 70 -2.21 8.19 -3.67
N ASP A 71 -3.01 7.15 -3.94
CA ASP A 71 -4.05 6.67 -3.00
C ASP A 71 -3.41 6.14 -1.71
N ALA A 72 -2.26 5.46 -1.81
CA ALA A 72 -1.54 4.93 -0.66
C ALA A 72 -1.00 6.05 0.26
N ILE A 73 -0.50 7.15 -0.30
CA ILE A 73 -0.01 8.29 0.49
C ILE A 73 -1.18 9.05 1.10
N GLU A 74 -2.22 9.38 0.32
CA GLU A 74 -3.39 10.14 0.78
C GLU A 74 -4.16 9.42 1.90
N ASN A 75 -4.11 8.08 1.92
CA ASN A 75 -4.87 7.26 2.84
C ASN A 75 -4.01 6.44 3.82
N ASP A 76 -2.78 6.86 4.11
CA ASP A 76 -1.89 6.21 5.09
C ASP A 76 -1.75 4.69 4.87
N CYS A 77 -1.60 4.29 3.61
CA CYS A 77 -1.45 2.91 3.17
C CYS A 77 -2.58 1.98 3.67
N LYS A 78 -3.82 2.49 3.88
CA LYS A 78 -4.95 1.70 4.41
C LYS A 78 -5.22 0.39 3.65
N LYS A 79 -4.95 0.36 2.34
CA LYS A 79 -5.13 -0.82 1.48
C LYS A 79 -3.85 -1.63 1.25
N CYS A 80 -2.73 -1.22 1.84
CA CYS A 80 -1.47 -1.94 1.69
C CYS A 80 -1.46 -3.22 2.52
N THR A 81 -0.91 -4.29 1.97
CA THR A 81 -0.55 -5.48 2.76
C THR A 81 0.59 -5.17 3.72
N GLU A 82 0.77 -6.02 4.73
CA GLU A 82 1.92 -5.93 5.64
C GLU A 82 3.24 -5.92 4.87
N ARG A 83 3.37 -6.82 3.89
CA ARG A 83 4.54 -6.91 3.01
C ARG A 83 4.79 -5.64 2.18
N GLN A 84 3.73 -4.99 1.72
CA GLN A 84 3.84 -3.70 1.00
C GLN A 84 4.27 -2.57 1.93
N ARG A 85 3.82 -2.57 3.19
CA ARG A 85 4.22 -1.58 4.21
C ARG A 85 5.70 -1.75 4.58
N GLU A 86 6.12 -2.98 4.87
CA GLU A 86 7.53 -3.30 5.14
C GLU A 86 8.43 -2.96 3.94
N GLY A 87 7.97 -3.28 2.73
CA GLY A 87 8.68 -2.93 1.51
C GLY A 87 8.81 -1.42 1.32
N ALA A 88 7.75 -0.66 1.54
CA ALA A 88 7.76 0.79 1.45
C ALA A 88 8.72 1.41 2.49
N ASP A 89 8.63 1.00 3.76
CA ASP A 89 9.51 1.47 4.83
C ASP A 89 10.99 1.26 4.48
N ARG A 90 11.32 0.07 4.00
CA ARG A 90 12.68 -0.27 3.61
C ARG A 90 13.18 0.54 2.41
N VAL A 91 12.36 0.70 1.38
CA VAL A 91 12.71 1.47 0.18
C VAL A 91 12.91 2.94 0.53
N CYS A 92 12.02 3.51 1.36
CA CYS A 92 12.14 4.89 1.83
C CYS A 92 13.46 5.11 2.59
N HIS A 93 13.77 4.28 3.60
CA HIS A 93 15.04 4.39 4.32
C HIS A 93 16.25 4.28 3.41
N TYR A 94 16.25 3.31 2.47
CA TYR A 94 17.36 3.16 1.53
C TYR A 94 17.55 4.40 0.65
N LEU A 95 16.46 4.96 0.11
CA LEU A 95 16.52 6.15 -0.74
C LEU A 95 17.01 7.37 0.05
N ILE A 96 16.53 7.58 1.28
CA ILE A 96 16.97 8.67 2.16
C ILE A 96 18.47 8.59 2.42
N ASP A 97 18.96 7.39 2.80
CA ASP A 97 20.35 7.21 3.23
C ASP A 97 21.34 7.15 2.05
N ASN A 98 20.93 6.56 0.92
CA ASN A 98 21.86 6.19 -0.16
C ASN A 98 21.60 6.91 -1.49
N LYS A 99 20.39 7.45 -1.70
CA LYS A 99 19.98 8.11 -2.95
C LYS A 99 19.22 9.42 -2.67
N PRO A 100 19.76 10.35 -1.87
CA PRO A 100 19.03 11.52 -1.39
C PRO A 100 18.50 12.41 -2.52
N GLU A 101 19.23 12.51 -3.65
CA GLU A 101 18.76 13.26 -4.81
C GLU A 101 17.52 12.64 -5.46
N ASP A 102 17.43 11.31 -5.51
CA ASP A 102 16.26 10.64 -6.07
C ASP A 102 15.09 10.67 -5.07
N TRP A 103 15.37 10.60 -3.76
CA TRP A 103 14.38 10.83 -2.72
C TRP A 103 13.72 12.21 -2.86
N THR A 104 14.53 13.27 -2.93
CA THR A 104 14.01 14.65 -3.07
C THR A 104 13.15 14.81 -4.33
N LYS A 105 13.57 14.26 -5.47
CA LYS A 105 12.77 14.31 -6.71
C LYS A 105 11.40 13.64 -6.55
N LEU A 106 11.35 12.50 -5.85
CA LEU A 106 10.12 11.75 -5.64
C LEU A 106 9.20 12.44 -4.64
N GLU A 107 9.74 13.04 -3.59
CA GLU A 107 8.98 13.78 -2.57
C GLU A 107 8.33 15.05 -3.14
N GLU A 108 8.98 15.71 -4.10
CA GLU A 108 8.48 16.94 -4.74
C GLU A 108 7.43 16.70 -5.84
N LYS A 109 7.20 15.45 -6.24
CA LYS A 109 6.31 15.10 -7.36
C LYS A 109 4.84 15.02 -6.96
#